data_AF-A0A857VBX3-F1
#
_entry.id   AF-A0A857VBX3-F1
#
_cell.length_a   1.000
_cell.length_b   1.000
_cell.length_c   1.000
_cell.angle_alpha   90.00
_cell.angle_beta   90.00
_cell.angle_gamma   90.00
#
_symmetry.space_group_name_H-M   'P 1'
#
loop_
_entity.id
_entity.type
_entity.pdbx_description
1 polymer ?
#
loop_
_entity_poly.entity_id
_entity_poly.type
_entity_poly.pdbx_seq_one_letter_code
_entity_poly.pdbx_strand_id
1 'polypeptide(L)'
;MVVNQSNRRISYIGGVVWLMGFGLLAAASIIIAMSLPIPSADVSGVMAWAQQHQTLLQLADEMLACGASILLVIVVVLYGKLRKRHPVGVSVLLALGIVVAIGAFYAMMALGRLVYSVNGLPINSATSVLSASQLFAGLHWMALALAACIIAVAVITKSRLIILTSACVALLKVVGTYYAGKVSVPLMVISEVALLGWSIMIMAWMSSKKFKIQTTL
;
A
#
# COMPACT_ATOMS: atom_id res chain seq x y z
N MET A 1 -37.53 10.12 -10.69
CA MET A 1 -36.26 9.36 -10.62
C MET A 1 -35.84 9.20 -9.15
N VAL A 2 -36.16 8.06 -8.52
CA VAL A 2 -35.60 7.74 -7.20
C VAL A 2 -34.21 7.15 -7.45
N VAL A 3 -33.19 8.00 -7.39
CA VAL A 3 -31.81 7.51 -7.26
C VAL A 3 -31.78 6.66 -6.00
N ASN A 4 -31.53 5.36 -6.16
CA ASN A 4 -31.49 4.42 -5.04
C ASN A 4 -30.37 4.84 -4.08
N GLN A 5 -30.72 5.60 -3.04
CA GLN A 5 -29.77 6.25 -2.11
C GLN A 5 -28.83 5.22 -1.47
N SER A 6 -29.30 3.99 -1.31
CA SER A 6 -28.53 2.83 -0.87
C SER A 6 -27.29 2.58 -1.75
N ASN A 7 -27.45 2.61 -3.08
CA ASN A 7 -26.37 2.30 -4.02
C ASN A 7 -25.31 3.42 -4.08
N ARG A 8 -25.71 4.69 -3.87
CA ARG A 8 -24.79 5.82 -3.73
C ARG A 8 -23.98 5.74 -2.43
N ARG A 9 -24.61 5.44 -1.30
CA ARG A 9 -23.91 5.27 -0.01
C ARG A 9 -22.89 4.13 -0.06
N ILE A 10 -23.25 2.98 -0.63
CA ILE A 10 -22.34 1.83 -0.79
C ILE A 10 -21.12 2.18 -1.66
N SER A 11 -21.31 2.98 -2.72
CA SER A 11 -20.20 3.43 -3.57
C SER A 11 -19.28 4.43 -2.87
N TYR A 12 -19.85 5.34 -2.08
CA TYR A 12 -19.09 6.33 -1.32
C TYR A 12 -18.24 5.66 -0.24
N ILE A 13 -18.85 4.78 0.56
CA ILE A 13 -18.15 4.00 1.60
C ILE A 13 -17.03 3.17 0.96
N GLY A 14 -17.29 2.49 -0.17
CA GLY A 14 -16.24 1.73 -0.87
C GLY A 14 -15.06 2.58 -1.31
N GLY A 15 -15.29 3.83 -1.73
CA GLY A 15 -14.23 4.77 -2.10
C GLY A 15 -13.45 5.28 -0.88
N VAL A 16 -14.13 5.59 0.23
CA VAL A 16 -13.46 5.98 1.48
C VAL A 16 -12.58 4.85 2.00
N VAL A 17 -13.08 3.62 2.01
CA VAL A 17 -12.32 2.45 2.47
C VAL A 17 -11.13 2.19 1.53
N TRP A 18 -11.28 2.36 0.21
CA TRP A 18 -10.18 2.36 -0.77
C TRP A 18 -9.09 3.38 -0.45
N LEU A 19 -9.47 4.65 -0.26
CA LEU A 19 -8.52 5.70 0.09
C LEU A 19 -7.84 5.43 1.43
N MET A 20 -8.57 4.89 2.41
CA MET A 20 -8.03 4.54 3.71
C MET A 20 -6.96 3.43 3.61
N GLY A 21 -7.22 2.35 2.86
CA GLY A 21 -6.27 1.25 2.68
C GLY A 21 -4.96 1.70 2.04
N PHE A 22 -5.02 2.37 0.89
CA PHE A 22 -3.83 2.93 0.23
C PHE A 22 -3.19 4.05 1.05
N GLY A 23 -4.01 4.87 1.73
CA GLY A 23 -3.61 5.94 2.63
C GLY A 23 -2.69 5.47 3.74
N LEU A 24 -3.12 4.43 4.46
CA LEU A 24 -2.37 3.87 5.58
C LEU A 24 -1.06 3.21 5.12
N LEU A 25 -1.07 2.45 4.02
CA LEU A 25 0.15 1.83 3.48
C LEU A 25 1.17 2.88 3.03
N ALA A 26 0.72 3.95 2.37
CA ALA A 26 1.57 5.05 1.94
C ALA A 26 2.13 5.83 3.14
N ALA A 27 1.28 6.15 4.13
CA ALA A 27 1.70 6.86 5.34
C ALA A 27 2.73 6.07 6.14
N ALA A 28 2.52 4.76 6.33
CA ALA A 28 3.51 3.90 6.98
C ALA A 28 4.86 3.92 6.25
N SER A 29 4.82 3.78 4.92
CA SER A 29 6.02 3.80 4.07
C SER A 29 6.76 5.14 4.17
N ILE A 30 6.04 6.26 4.19
CA ILE A 30 6.62 7.60 4.38
C ILE A 30 7.25 7.73 5.77
N ILE A 31 6.57 7.30 6.83
CA ILE A 31 7.10 7.38 8.20
C ILE A 31 8.41 6.59 8.33
N ILE A 32 8.44 5.37 7.80
CA ILE A 32 9.64 4.52 7.78
C ILE A 32 10.75 5.21 6.99
N ALA A 33 10.45 5.75 5.81
CA ALA A 33 11.42 6.45 4.97
C ALA A 33 12.00 7.69 5.67
N MET A 34 11.16 8.49 6.32
CA MET A 34 11.58 9.70 7.04
C MET A 34 12.38 9.41 8.32
N SER A 35 12.34 8.17 8.80
CA SER A 35 13.16 7.71 9.94
C SER A 35 14.57 7.29 9.51
N LEU A 36 14.89 7.32 8.21
CA LEU A 36 16.22 7.00 7.68
C LEU A 36 17.13 8.25 7.65
N PRO A 37 18.47 8.08 7.64
CA PRO A 37 19.22 6.83 7.52
C PRO A 37 19.38 6.05 8.82
N ILE A 38 19.54 4.72 8.72
CA ILE A 38 20.03 3.91 9.84
C ILE A 38 21.48 4.33 10.12
N PRO A 39 21.86 4.65 11.38
CA PRO A 39 23.19 5.14 11.73
C PRO A 39 24.34 4.25 11.25
N SER A 40 24.17 2.93 11.36
CA SER A 40 25.11 1.93 10.86
C SER A 40 24.39 0.61 10.55
N ALA A 41 24.93 -0.19 9.64
CA ALA A 41 24.32 -1.45 9.21
C ALA A 41 24.53 -2.60 10.20
N ASP A 42 25.27 -2.36 11.27
CA ASP A 42 25.48 -3.31 12.35
C ASP A 42 24.33 -3.25 13.37
N VAL A 43 24.42 -4.14 14.35
CA VAL A 43 23.44 -4.30 15.42
C VAL A 43 23.21 -2.99 16.17
N SER A 44 24.29 -2.28 16.50
CA SER A 44 24.22 -1.07 17.31
C SER A 44 23.46 0.04 16.59
N GLY A 45 23.70 0.21 15.29
CA GLY A 45 23.00 1.17 14.45
C GLY A 45 21.52 0.85 14.29
N VAL A 46 21.18 -0.41 14.01
CA VAL A 46 19.77 -0.83 13.85
C VAL A 46 18.98 -0.65 15.14
N MET A 47 19.56 -1.01 16.29
CA MET A 47 18.90 -0.82 17.58
C MET A 47 18.76 0.66 17.96
N ALA A 48 19.81 1.45 17.75
CA ALA A 48 19.75 2.89 18.00
C ALA A 48 18.68 3.57 17.12
N TRP A 49 18.60 3.19 15.84
CA TRP A 49 17.55 3.65 14.93
C TRP A 49 16.14 3.30 15.43
N ALA A 50 15.91 2.04 15.79
CA ALA A 50 14.61 1.58 16.28
C ALA A 50 14.19 2.28 17.58
N GLN A 51 15.15 2.52 18.49
CA GLN A 51 14.89 3.24 19.75
C GLN A 51 14.64 4.74 19.52
N GLN A 52 15.45 5.38 18.67
CA GLN A 52 15.32 6.80 18.37
C GLN A 52 13.97 7.14 17.75
N HIS A 53 13.45 6.26 16.90
CA HIS A 53 12.19 6.46 16.17
C HIS A 53 11.05 5.56 16.66
N GLN A 54 11.14 5.04 17.89
CA GLN A 54 10.26 3.97 18.38
C GLN A 54 8.78 4.28 18.20
N THR A 55 8.30 5.43 18.65
CA THR A 55 6.87 5.81 18.57
C THR A 55 6.37 5.94 17.14
N LEU A 56 7.18 6.51 16.26
CA LEU A 56 6.85 6.66 14.83
C LEU A 56 6.83 5.31 14.12
N LEU A 57 7.79 4.45 14.43
CA LEU A 57 7.88 3.12 13.84
C LEU A 57 6.77 2.18 14.36
N GLN A 58 6.36 2.30 15.62
CA GLN A 58 5.17 1.63 16.15
C GLN A 58 3.90 2.09 15.42
N LEU A 59 3.73 3.40 15.21
CA LEU A 59 2.61 3.91 14.43
C LEU A 59 2.62 3.38 13.00
N ALA A 60 3.80 3.34 12.36
CA ALA A 60 3.93 2.78 11.02
C ALA A 60 3.57 1.29 10.97
N ASP A 61 3.92 0.52 12.01
CA ASP A 61 3.55 -0.89 12.15
C ASP A 61 2.03 -1.09 12.19
N GLU A 62 1.33 -0.33 13.03
CA GLU A 62 -0.13 -0.37 13.12
C GLU A 62 -0.80 0.06 11.81
N MET A 63 -0.22 1.05 11.13
CA MET A 63 -0.71 1.51 9.82
C MET A 63 -0.51 0.45 8.73
N LEU A 64 0.59 -0.30 8.73
CA LEU A 64 0.77 -1.44 7.83
C LEU A 64 -0.26 -2.53 8.12
N ALA A 65 -0.46 -2.90 9.39
CA ALA A 65 -1.43 -3.89 9.82
C ALA A 65 -2.86 -3.54 9.38
N CYS A 66 -3.29 -2.31 9.69
CA CYS A 66 -4.62 -1.81 9.36
C CYS A 66 -4.79 -1.64 7.84
N GLY A 67 -3.80 -1.06 7.17
CA GLY A 67 -3.81 -0.83 5.73
C GLY A 67 -3.91 -2.13 4.93
N ALA A 68 -3.12 -3.14 5.29
CA ALA A 68 -3.15 -4.46 4.66
C ALA A 68 -4.50 -5.17 4.87
N SER A 69 -5.04 -5.12 6.08
CA SER A 69 -6.33 -5.73 6.42
C SER A 69 -7.48 -5.08 5.66
N ILE A 70 -7.51 -3.74 5.61
CA ILE A 70 -8.50 -2.98 4.84
C ILE A 70 -8.38 -3.29 3.35
N LEU A 71 -7.16 -3.31 2.81
CA LEU A 71 -6.92 -3.67 1.41
C LEU A 71 -7.48 -5.04 1.07
N LEU A 72 -7.22 -6.05 1.91
CA LEU A 72 -7.71 -7.42 1.73
C LEU A 72 -9.25 -7.45 1.64
N VAL A 73 -9.93 -6.78 2.56
CA VAL A 73 -11.41 -6.68 2.56
C VAL A 73 -11.90 -6.06 1.26
N ILE A 74 -11.28 -4.97 0.82
CA ILE A 74 -11.68 -4.27 -0.40
C ILE A 74 -11.54 -5.16 -1.63
N VAL A 75 -10.40 -5.84 -1.79
CA VAL A 75 -10.14 -6.63 -3.01
C VAL A 75 -11.08 -7.84 -3.08
N VAL A 76 -11.44 -8.44 -1.94
CA VAL A 76 -12.44 -9.50 -1.86
C VAL A 76 -13.84 -8.99 -2.22
N VAL A 77 -14.24 -7.83 -1.68
CA VAL A 77 -15.54 -7.21 -1.98
C VAL A 77 -15.64 -6.80 -3.46
N LEU A 78 -14.57 -6.21 -4.01
CA LEU A 78 -14.50 -5.85 -5.42
C LEU A 78 -14.58 -7.09 -6.31
N TYR A 79 -13.90 -8.17 -5.94
CA TYR A 79 -13.98 -9.44 -6.64
C TYR A 79 -15.42 -9.98 -6.70
N GLY A 80 -16.09 -10.09 -5.56
CA GLY A 80 -17.47 -10.58 -5.50
C GLY A 80 -18.43 -9.77 -6.38
N LYS A 81 -18.24 -8.44 -6.45
CA LYS A 81 -19.10 -7.55 -7.25
C LYS A 81 -18.80 -7.56 -8.74
N LEU A 82 -17.52 -7.62 -9.13
CA LEU A 82 -17.10 -7.38 -10.52
C LEU A 82 -16.76 -8.66 -11.30
N ARG A 83 -16.59 -9.81 -10.63
CA ARG A 83 -16.20 -11.08 -11.28
C ARG A 83 -17.10 -11.50 -12.44
N LYS A 84 -18.41 -11.21 -12.38
CA LYS A 84 -19.36 -11.58 -13.44
C LYS A 84 -19.12 -10.81 -14.74
N ARG A 85 -18.59 -9.58 -14.67
CA ARG A 85 -18.41 -8.68 -15.82
C ARG A 85 -16.99 -8.74 -16.39
N HIS A 86 -15.99 -8.92 -15.53
CA HIS A 86 -14.58 -8.93 -15.89
C HIS A 86 -13.83 -10.04 -15.14
N PRO A 87 -14.12 -11.33 -15.45
CA PRO A 87 -13.68 -12.45 -14.63
C PRO A 87 -12.16 -12.53 -14.50
N VAL A 88 -11.43 -12.43 -15.61
CA VAL A 88 -9.96 -12.55 -15.60
C VAL A 88 -9.30 -11.34 -14.93
N GLY A 89 -9.60 -10.13 -15.39
CA GLY A 89 -8.96 -8.91 -14.87
C GLY A 89 -9.19 -8.70 -13.37
N VAL A 90 -10.39 -8.99 -12.88
CA VAL A 90 -10.72 -8.85 -11.45
C VAL A 90 -10.10 -9.97 -10.61
N SER A 91 -9.94 -11.17 -11.17
CA SER A 91 -9.18 -12.26 -10.49
C SER A 91 -7.70 -11.91 -10.34
N VAL A 92 -7.10 -11.34 -11.39
CA VAL A 92 -5.71 -10.85 -11.33
C VAL A 92 -5.57 -9.74 -10.28
N LEU A 93 -6.51 -8.78 -10.24
CA LEU A 93 -6.52 -7.73 -9.24
C LEU A 93 -6.65 -8.28 -7.80
N LEU A 94 -7.49 -9.30 -7.60
CA LEU A 94 -7.61 -9.98 -6.31
C LEU A 94 -6.29 -10.64 -5.90
N ALA A 95 -5.68 -11.42 -6.80
CA ALA A 95 -4.43 -12.11 -6.54
C ALA A 95 -3.31 -11.11 -6.19
N LEU A 96 -3.15 -10.05 -6.99
CA LEU A 96 -2.16 -9.01 -6.72
C LEU A 96 -2.45 -8.27 -5.41
N GLY A 97 -3.71 -8.00 -5.09
CA GLY A 97 -4.11 -7.42 -3.80
C GLY A 97 -3.72 -8.28 -2.60
N ILE A 98 -3.88 -9.59 -2.71
CA ILE A 98 -3.41 -10.55 -1.69
C ILE A 98 -1.89 -10.51 -1.58
N VAL A 99 -1.16 -10.47 -2.71
CA VAL A 99 0.31 -10.37 -2.71
C VAL A 99 0.79 -9.06 -2.06
N VAL A 100 0.11 -7.94 -2.29
CA VAL A 100 0.38 -6.67 -1.59
C VAL A 100 0.20 -6.84 -0.08
N ALA A 101 -0.92 -7.42 0.34
CA ALA A 101 -1.21 -7.65 1.75
C ALA A 101 -0.16 -8.56 2.41
N ILE A 102 0.28 -9.62 1.72
CA ILE A 102 1.37 -10.49 2.20
C ILE A 102 2.66 -9.69 2.41
N GLY A 103 3.06 -8.85 1.45
CA GLY A 103 4.24 -8.00 1.58
C GLY A 103 4.14 -7.03 2.77
N ALA A 104 2.97 -6.41 2.93
CA ALA A 104 2.70 -5.50 4.04
C ALA A 104 2.72 -6.21 5.40
N PHE A 105 2.10 -7.40 5.50
CA PHE A 105 2.14 -8.22 6.71
C PHE A 105 3.55 -8.71 7.03
N TYR A 106 4.33 -9.08 6.02
CA TYR A 106 5.72 -9.47 6.22
C TYR A 106 6.57 -8.31 6.75
N ALA A 107 6.40 -7.10 6.19
CA ALA A 107 7.03 -5.89 6.69
C ALA A 107 6.60 -5.57 8.13
N MET A 108 5.31 -5.63 8.42
CA MET A 108 4.75 -5.40 9.77
C MET A 108 5.31 -6.39 10.79
N MET A 109 5.30 -7.70 10.52
CA MET A 109 5.86 -8.67 11.48
C MET A 109 7.34 -8.40 11.81
N ALA A 110 8.12 -7.96 10.83
CA ALA A 110 9.51 -7.61 11.01
C ALA A 110 9.71 -6.28 11.77
N LEU A 111 8.90 -5.26 11.45
CA LEU A 111 8.92 -3.97 12.14
C LEU A 111 8.43 -4.09 13.58
N GLY A 112 7.29 -4.75 13.80
CA GLY A 112 6.76 -5.04 15.12
C GLY A 112 7.77 -5.75 16.01
N ARG A 113 8.57 -6.69 15.48
CA ARG A 113 9.64 -7.33 16.25
C ARG A 113 10.76 -6.36 16.66
N LEU A 114 11.05 -5.35 15.85
CA LEU A 114 12.06 -4.32 16.17
C LEU A 114 11.59 -3.36 17.25
N VAL A 115 10.29 -3.02 17.27
CA VAL A 115 9.76 -1.91 18.08
C VAL A 115 8.94 -2.33 19.30
N TYR A 116 8.52 -3.60 19.35
CA TYR A 116 7.78 -4.19 20.46
C TYR A 116 8.55 -5.33 21.10
N SER A 117 8.58 -5.34 22.44
CA SER A 117 8.99 -6.52 23.21
C SER A 117 7.84 -7.52 23.25
N VAL A 118 7.71 -8.36 22.23
CA VAL A 118 6.64 -9.37 22.16
C VAL A 118 6.76 -10.33 23.34
N ASN A 119 5.78 -10.31 24.24
CA ASN A 119 5.75 -11.11 25.48
C ASN A 119 6.97 -10.89 26.40
N GLY A 120 7.56 -9.70 26.39
CA GLY A 120 8.76 -9.39 27.16
C GLY A 120 10.02 -10.13 26.68
N LEU A 121 9.95 -10.82 25.54
CA LEU A 121 11.10 -11.50 24.96
C LEU A 121 12.00 -10.47 24.26
N PRO A 122 13.24 -10.26 24.74
CA PRO A 122 14.13 -9.28 24.16
C PRO A 122 14.51 -9.65 22.73
N ILE A 123 14.76 -8.64 21.91
CA ILE A 123 15.42 -8.84 20.61
C ILE A 123 16.91 -9.03 20.88
N ASN A 124 17.50 -10.08 20.31
CA ASN A 124 18.95 -10.26 20.36
C ASN A 124 19.60 -9.55 19.17
N SER A 125 20.92 -9.41 19.23
CA SER A 125 21.70 -8.68 18.24
C SER A 125 21.54 -9.21 16.80
N ALA A 126 21.57 -10.52 16.61
CA ALA A 126 21.42 -11.13 15.27
C ALA A 126 20.00 -10.95 14.69
N THR A 127 18.98 -10.99 15.55
CA THR A 127 17.58 -10.85 15.12
C THR A 127 17.20 -9.42 14.76
N SER A 128 17.88 -8.39 15.28
CA SER A 128 17.60 -6.99 14.92
C SER A 128 17.99 -6.68 13.47
N VAL A 129 19.22 -7.02 13.06
CA VAL A 129 19.67 -6.81 11.68
C VAL A 129 18.83 -7.61 10.69
N LEU A 130 18.52 -8.87 11.03
CA LEU A 130 17.63 -9.71 10.23
C LEU A 130 16.25 -9.06 10.08
N SER A 131 15.63 -8.62 11.19
CA SER A 131 14.31 -7.99 11.16
C SER A 131 14.31 -6.70 10.34
N ALA A 132 15.35 -5.88 10.43
CA ALA A 132 15.48 -4.68 9.59
C ALA A 132 15.59 -5.04 8.10
N SER A 133 16.38 -6.06 7.75
CA SER A 133 16.49 -6.55 6.37
C SER A 133 15.14 -7.08 5.86
N GLN A 134 14.42 -7.86 6.68
CA GLN A 134 13.10 -8.40 6.33
C GLN A 134 12.04 -7.31 6.17
N LEU A 135 12.10 -6.26 6.99
CA LEU A 135 11.24 -5.08 6.85
C LEU A 135 11.38 -4.47 5.45
N PHE A 136 12.60 -4.12 5.03
CA PHE A 136 12.81 -3.53 3.71
C PHE A 136 12.49 -4.50 2.57
N ALA A 137 12.76 -5.80 2.74
CA ALA A 137 12.34 -6.81 1.77
C ALA A 137 10.81 -6.87 1.63
N GLY A 138 10.07 -6.77 2.75
CA GLY A 138 8.60 -6.72 2.75
C GLY A 138 8.05 -5.47 2.08
N LEU A 139 8.61 -4.30 2.39
CA LEU A 139 8.24 -3.04 1.74
C LEU A 139 8.52 -3.06 0.24
N HIS A 140 9.65 -3.66 -0.18
CA HIS A 140 9.98 -3.85 -1.59
C HIS A 140 8.92 -4.72 -2.29
N TRP A 141 8.63 -5.89 -1.71
CA TRP A 141 7.67 -6.82 -2.24
C TRP A 141 6.27 -6.20 -2.36
N MET A 142 5.84 -5.50 -1.31
CA MET A 142 4.61 -4.73 -1.29
C MET A 142 4.58 -3.69 -2.42
N ALA A 143 5.66 -2.94 -2.63
CA ALA A 143 5.73 -1.91 -3.65
C ALA A 143 5.70 -2.46 -5.09
N LEU A 144 6.40 -3.56 -5.37
CA LEU A 144 6.33 -4.24 -6.66
C LEU A 144 4.92 -4.78 -6.94
N ALA A 145 4.29 -5.39 -5.94
CA ALA A 145 2.92 -5.88 -6.05
C ALA A 145 1.92 -4.72 -6.26
N LEU A 146 2.13 -3.58 -5.59
CA LEU A 146 1.33 -2.36 -5.79
C LEU A 146 1.51 -1.82 -7.22
N ALA A 147 2.73 -1.80 -7.74
CA ALA A 147 3.00 -1.39 -9.12
C ALA A 147 2.22 -2.26 -10.12
N ALA A 148 2.26 -3.59 -9.93
CA ALA A 148 1.48 -4.52 -10.75
C ALA A 148 -0.04 -4.29 -10.61
N CYS A 149 -0.55 -4.07 -9.39
CA CYS A 149 -1.95 -3.73 -9.12
C CYS A 149 -2.39 -2.47 -9.90
N ILE A 150 -1.56 -1.43 -9.88
CA ILE A 150 -1.82 -0.15 -10.56
C ILE A 150 -1.95 -0.36 -12.07
N ILE A 151 -1.05 -1.15 -12.67
CA ILE A 151 -1.11 -1.50 -14.09
C ILE A 151 -2.35 -2.35 -14.41
N ALA A 152 -2.70 -3.32 -13.56
CA ALA A 152 -3.90 -4.13 -13.74
C ALA A 152 -5.17 -3.26 -13.76
N VAL A 153 -5.29 -2.31 -12.82
CA VAL A 153 -6.39 -1.34 -12.79
C VAL A 153 -6.40 -0.49 -14.07
N ALA A 154 -5.23 -0.04 -14.55
CA ALA A 154 -5.12 0.73 -15.78
C ALA A 154 -5.67 -0.01 -17.01
N VAL A 155 -5.30 -1.28 -17.16
CA VAL A 155 -5.75 -2.14 -18.27
C VAL A 155 -7.26 -2.35 -18.21
N ILE A 156 -7.82 -2.56 -17.02
CA ILE A 156 -9.27 -2.76 -16.82
C ILE A 156 -10.07 -1.50 -17.18
N THR A 157 -9.57 -0.31 -16.83
CA THR A 157 -10.29 0.96 -17.02
C THR A 157 -10.32 1.43 -18.49
N LYS A 158 -9.39 0.97 -19.33
CA LYS A 158 -9.29 1.29 -20.77
C LYS A 158 -9.28 2.80 -21.09
N SER A 159 -8.82 3.64 -20.16
CA SER A 159 -8.73 5.09 -20.34
C SER A 159 -7.28 5.50 -20.59
N ARG A 160 -7.00 6.21 -21.69
CA ARG A 160 -5.63 6.64 -22.04
C ARG A 160 -4.95 7.45 -20.93
N LEU A 161 -5.70 8.36 -20.30
CA LEU A 161 -5.20 9.19 -19.20
C LEU A 161 -4.88 8.36 -17.95
N ILE A 162 -5.72 7.37 -17.63
CA ILE A 162 -5.46 6.46 -16.51
C ILE A 162 -4.26 5.59 -16.83
N ILE A 163 -4.13 5.08 -18.04
CA ILE A 163 -2.99 4.24 -18.44
C ILE A 163 -1.67 5.01 -18.31
N LEU A 164 -1.61 6.24 -18.82
CA LEU A 164 -0.40 7.07 -18.74
C LEU A 164 0.01 7.35 -17.28
N THR A 165 -0.94 7.84 -16.47
CA THR A 165 -0.67 8.15 -15.06
C THR A 165 -0.32 6.90 -14.24
N SER A 166 -0.99 5.78 -14.49
CA SER A 166 -0.70 4.50 -13.83
C SER A 166 0.69 3.99 -14.19
N ALA A 167 1.12 4.12 -15.44
CA ALA A 167 2.46 3.74 -15.87
C ALA A 167 3.52 4.56 -15.14
N CYS A 168 3.35 5.89 -15.05
CA CYS A 168 4.26 6.76 -14.31
C CYS A 168 4.34 6.38 -12.82
N VAL A 169 3.20 6.15 -12.18
CA VAL A 169 3.15 5.81 -10.74
C VAL A 169 3.74 4.43 -10.48
N ALA A 170 3.47 3.44 -11.34
CA ALA A 170 4.05 2.12 -11.23
C ALA A 170 5.58 2.14 -11.38
N LEU A 171 6.10 2.91 -12.34
CA LEU A 171 7.55 3.12 -12.49
C LEU A 171 8.15 3.80 -11.26
N LEU A 172 7.49 4.83 -10.72
CA LEU A 172 7.93 5.48 -9.48
C LEU A 172 7.97 4.49 -8.30
N LYS A 173 6.99 3.58 -8.18
CA LYS A 173 7.00 2.54 -7.12
C LYS A 173 8.16 1.56 -7.28
N VAL A 174 8.47 1.15 -8.50
CA VAL A 174 9.60 0.24 -8.78
C VAL A 174 10.93 0.92 -8.46
N VAL A 175 11.17 2.12 -8.98
CA VAL A 175 12.45 2.83 -8.79
C VAL A 175 12.59 3.35 -7.36
N GLY A 176 11.51 3.85 -6.77
CA GLY A 176 11.49 4.40 -5.41
C GLY A 176 11.71 3.37 -4.30
N THR A 177 11.57 2.08 -4.61
CA THR A 177 11.81 0.98 -3.66
C THR A 177 12.93 0.05 -4.10
N TYR A 178 13.75 0.45 -5.08
CA TYR A 178 14.90 -0.35 -5.51
C TYR A 178 16.03 -0.27 -4.48
N TYR A 179 16.24 -1.36 -3.73
CA TYR A 179 17.17 -1.42 -2.58
C TYR A 179 18.54 -2.02 -2.89
N ALA A 180 19.07 -1.88 -4.11
CA ALA A 180 20.46 -2.28 -4.39
C ALA A 180 21.50 -1.46 -3.59
N GLY A 181 21.07 -0.35 -2.96
CA GLY A 181 21.88 0.47 -2.06
C GLY A 181 21.01 1.17 -1.00
N LYS A 182 21.49 2.31 -0.48
CA LYS A 182 20.74 3.11 0.51
C LYS A 182 19.40 3.56 -0.08
N VAL A 183 18.35 3.51 0.73
CA VAL A 183 17.02 4.02 0.36
C VAL A 183 17.11 5.50 0.03
N SER A 184 16.63 5.89 -1.15
CA SER A 184 16.46 7.30 -1.50
C SER A 184 15.16 7.82 -0.88
N VAL A 185 15.27 8.43 0.30
CA VAL A 185 14.11 8.97 1.04
C VAL A 185 13.26 9.92 0.18
N PRO A 186 13.82 10.89 -0.56
CA PRO A 186 13.00 11.79 -1.38
C PRO A 186 12.22 11.04 -2.45
N LEU A 187 12.83 10.05 -3.10
CA LEU A 187 12.19 9.30 -4.17
C LEU A 187 11.07 8.40 -3.62
N MET A 188 11.29 7.78 -2.46
CA MET A 188 10.28 6.98 -1.79
C MET A 188 9.06 7.84 -1.40
N VAL A 189 9.28 9.00 -0.79
CA VAL A 189 8.19 9.94 -0.44
C VAL A 189 7.41 10.40 -1.67
N ILE A 190 8.11 10.80 -2.75
CA ILE A 190 7.46 11.19 -4.01
C ILE A 190 6.62 10.03 -4.56
N SER A 191 7.13 8.80 -4.50
CA SER A 191 6.42 7.62 -4.96
C SER A 191 5.13 7.35 -4.18
N GLU A 192 5.14 7.53 -2.85
CA GLU A 192 3.95 7.33 -2.03
C GLU A 192 2.92 8.45 -2.22
N VAL A 193 3.36 9.70 -2.37
CA VAL A 193 2.46 10.83 -2.70
C VAL A 193 1.81 10.62 -4.08
N ALA A 194 2.59 10.14 -5.06
CA ALA A 194 2.06 9.81 -6.39
C ALA A 194 1.03 8.66 -6.32
N LEU A 195 1.25 7.65 -5.48
CA LEU A 195 0.29 6.57 -5.24
C LEU A 195 -1.03 7.10 -4.70
N LEU A 196 -0.99 8.02 -3.73
CA LEU A 196 -2.20 8.64 -3.16
C LEU A 196 -2.93 9.49 -4.20
N GLY A 197 -2.21 10.33 -4.95
CA GLY A 197 -2.80 11.13 -6.02
C GLY A 197 -3.48 10.27 -7.07
N TRP A 198 -2.84 9.17 -7.48
CA TRP A 198 -3.42 8.18 -8.39
C TRP A 198 -4.67 7.52 -7.82
N SER A 199 -4.65 7.13 -6.55
CA SER A 199 -5.77 6.50 -5.86
C SER A 199 -7.00 7.42 -5.82
N ILE A 200 -6.81 8.71 -5.52
CA ILE A 200 -7.86 9.74 -5.56
C ILE A 200 -8.40 9.90 -6.99
N MET A 201 -7.52 9.96 -7.98
CA MET A 201 -7.91 10.09 -9.39
C MET A 201 -8.76 8.90 -9.87
N ILE A 202 -8.41 7.67 -9.51
CA ILE A 202 -9.19 6.47 -9.82
C ILE A 202 -10.58 6.54 -9.18
N MET A 203 -10.66 6.94 -7.91
CA MET A 203 -11.94 7.10 -7.22
C MET A 203 -12.83 8.16 -7.88
N ALA A 204 -12.25 9.31 -8.26
CA ALA A 204 -12.97 10.37 -8.97
C ALA A 204 -13.46 9.89 -10.35
N TRP A 205 -12.63 9.16 -11.10
CA TRP A 205 -13.02 8.59 -12.39
C TRP A 205 -14.15 7.56 -12.26
N MET A 206 -14.08 6.65 -11.29
CA MET A 206 -15.15 5.68 -11.05
C MET A 206 -16.47 6.37 -10.68
N SER A 207 -16.41 7.47 -9.92
CA SER A 207 -17.57 8.25 -9.51
C SER A 207 -18.22 8.97 -10.70
N SER A 208 -17.41 9.60 -11.58
CA SER A 208 -17.92 10.30 -12.78
C SER A 208 -18.55 9.35 -13.81
N LYS A 209 -17.97 8.16 -14.01
CA LYS A 209 -18.54 7.13 -14.90
C LYS A 209 -19.90 6.62 -14.42
N LYS A 210 -20.08 6.42 -13.10
CA LYS A 210 -21.39 6.05 -12.53
C LYS A 210 -22.44 7.14 -12.73
N PHE A 211 -22.04 8.41 -12.63
CA PHE A 211 -22.94 9.55 -12.86
C PHE A 211 -23.40 9.62 -14.33
N LYS A 212 -22.48 9.44 -15.29
CA LYS A 212 -22.83 9.44 -16.72
C LYS A 212 -23.81 8.34 -17.13
N ILE A 213 -23.72 7.15 -16.53
CA ILE A 213 -24.63 6.03 -16.82
C ILE A 213 -26.04 6.29 -16.26
N GLN A 214 -26.16 7.06 -15.18
CA GLN A 214 -27.46 7.43 -14.59
C GLN A 214 -28.18 8.54 -15.35
N THR A 215 -27.47 9.37 -16.12
CA THR A 215 -28.05 10.49 -16.90
C THR A 215 -28.48 10.11 -18.31
N THR A 216 -28.13 8.91 -18.79
CA THR A 216 -28.46 8.40 -20.14
C THR A 216 -29.53 7.29 -20.13
N LEU A 217 -30.24 7.13 -19.02
CA LEU A 217 -31.40 6.26 -18.80
C LEU A 217 -32.60 7.14 -18.42
#